data_AF-A0A6I6K0X2-F1
#
_entry.id   AF-A0A6I6K0X2-F1
#
_cell.length_a   1.000
_cell.length_b   1.000
_cell.length_c   1.000
_cell.angle_alpha   90.00
_cell.angle_beta   90.00
_cell.angle_gamma   90.00
#
_symmetry.space_group_name_H-M   'P 1'
#
loop_
_entity.id
_entity.type
_entity.pdbx_description
1 polymer ?
#
loop_
_entity_poly.entity_id
_entity_poly.type
_entity_poly.pdbx_seq_one_letter_code
_entity_poly.pdbx_strand_id
1 'polypeptide(L)'
;MNKYLTAKNIENADLIATFQRCPFGDATEDCPFILYHRLNDPEEQIRIINTLPEEKLRELRSLHRECIALRRNQMKLNKANSNEFFSKTS
;
A
#
# COMPACT_ATOMS: atom_id res chain seq x y z
N MET A 1 -18.56 -19.13 -11.70
CA MET A 1 -17.17 -18.66 -11.94
C MET A 1 -17.01 -17.35 -11.18
N ASN A 2 -16.03 -17.25 -10.27
CA ASN A 2 -15.89 -16.03 -9.45
C ASN A 2 -15.36 -14.90 -10.35
N LYS A 3 -16.16 -13.85 -10.57
CA LYS A 3 -15.89 -12.74 -11.51
C LYS A 3 -14.54 -12.06 -11.28
N TYR A 4 -13.98 -12.22 -10.08
CA TYR A 4 -12.75 -11.57 -9.62
C TYR A 4 -11.52 -12.49 -9.61
N LEU A 5 -11.67 -13.79 -9.89
CA LEU A 5 -10.56 -14.76 -9.88
C LEU A 5 -9.94 -14.90 -11.28
N THR A 6 -9.36 -13.82 -11.78
CA THR A 6 -8.64 -13.78 -13.06
C THR A 6 -7.13 -13.92 -12.84
N ALA A 7 -6.38 -14.38 -13.85
CA ALA A 7 -4.92 -14.45 -13.78
C ALA A 7 -4.29 -13.09 -13.45
N LYS A 8 -4.78 -12.02 -14.11
CA LYS A 8 -4.34 -10.64 -13.85
C LYS A 8 -4.58 -10.19 -12.41
N ASN A 9 -5.73 -10.54 -11.81
CA ASN A 9 -6.00 -10.20 -10.42
C ASN A 9 -5.13 -11.00 -9.45
N ILE A 10 -4.81 -12.25 -9.77
CA ILE A 10 -3.89 -13.08 -8.97
C ILE A 10 -2.49 -12.47 -8.99
N GLU A 11 -1.99 -12.09 -10.16
CA GLU A 11 -0.67 -11.44 -10.33
C GLU A 11 -0.59 -10.07 -9.66
N ASN A 12 -1.71 -9.36 -9.54
CA ASN A 12 -1.80 -8.02 -8.95
C ASN A 12 -2.47 -7.99 -7.58
N ALA A 13 -2.53 -9.13 -6.87
CA ALA A 13 -3.18 -9.22 -5.56
C ALA A 13 -2.58 -8.25 -4.53
N ASP A 14 -1.28 -7.98 -4.62
CA ASP A 14 -0.58 -6.99 -3.81
C ASP A 14 -1.10 -5.56 -4.04
N LEU A 15 -1.31 -5.19 -5.29
CA LEU A 15 -1.88 -3.90 -5.67
C LEU A 15 -3.36 -3.80 -5.32
N ILE A 16 -4.14 -4.87 -5.44
CA ILE A 16 -5.56 -4.87 -5.03
C ILE A 16 -5.68 -4.49 -3.55
N ALA A 17 -4.88 -5.12 -2.68
CA ALA A 17 -4.87 -4.77 -1.26
C ALA A 17 -4.43 -3.32 -1.03
N THR A 18 -3.45 -2.83 -1.80
CA THR A 18 -2.94 -1.46 -1.72
C THR A 18 -3.96 -0.42 -2.17
N PHE A 19 -4.79 -0.74 -3.18
CA PHE A 19 -5.85 0.12 -3.69
C PHE A 19 -7.03 0.24 -2.72
N GLN A 20 -7.19 -0.73 -1.81
CA GLN A 20 -8.24 -0.68 -0.80
C GLN A 20 -7.86 0.20 0.38
N ARG A 21 -6.63 0.08 0.89
CA ARG A 21 -6.16 0.87 2.04
C ARG A 21 -4.65 0.86 2.20
N CYS A 22 -4.14 1.83 2.96
CA CYS A 22 -2.75 1.81 3.42
C CYS A 22 -2.58 0.84 4.62
N PRO A 23 -1.54 -0.02 4.62
CA PRO A 23 -1.32 -0.97 5.71
C PRO A 23 -0.82 -0.32 7.01
N PHE A 24 -0.42 0.95 6.97
CA PHE A 24 0.04 1.71 8.14
C PHE A 24 -1.03 2.64 8.72
N GLY A 25 -2.30 2.48 8.32
CA GLY A 25 -3.39 3.38 8.72
C GLY A 25 -3.68 4.39 7.62
N ASP A 26 -3.54 5.68 7.92
CA ASP A 26 -3.85 6.73 6.96
C ASP A 26 -2.74 6.89 5.92
N ALA A 27 -3.16 7.05 4.67
CA ALA A 27 -2.26 7.43 3.59
C ALA A 27 -1.76 8.86 3.78
N THR A 28 -0.51 9.13 3.42
CA THR A 28 -0.02 10.51 3.31
C THR A 28 -0.73 11.26 2.21
N GLU A 29 -0.75 12.59 2.31
CA GLU A 29 -1.29 13.45 1.27
C GLU A 29 -0.66 13.16 -0.11
N ASP A 30 0.64 12.87 -0.13
CA ASP A 30 1.40 12.55 -1.35
C ASP A 30 1.26 11.08 -1.81
N CYS A 31 0.41 10.28 -1.17
CA CYS A 31 0.24 8.88 -1.54
C CYS A 31 -0.54 8.76 -2.86
N PRO A 32 0.04 8.17 -3.93
CA PRO A 32 -0.64 8.05 -5.21
C PRO A 32 -1.87 7.13 -5.14
N PHE A 33 -1.97 6.29 -4.11
CA PHE A 33 -3.11 5.38 -3.92
C PHE A 33 -4.32 6.02 -3.25
N ILE A 34 -4.20 7.24 -2.72
CA ILE A 34 -5.29 7.91 -2.00
C ILE A 34 -6.53 8.11 -2.87
N LEU A 35 -6.32 8.31 -4.18
CA LEU A 35 -7.39 8.45 -5.16
C LEU A 35 -8.22 7.17 -5.27
N TYR A 36 -7.58 6.01 -5.15
CA TYR A 36 -8.25 4.71 -5.20
C TYR A 36 -8.93 4.36 -3.87
N HIS A 37 -8.32 4.73 -2.73
CA HIS A 37 -8.94 4.57 -1.40
C HIS A 37 -10.29 5.29 -1.31
N ARG A 38 -10.37 6.50 -1.91
CA ARG A 38 -11.58 7.34 -1.91
C ARG A 38 -12.75 6.76 -2.71
N LEU A 39 -12.53 5.81 -3.62
CA LEU A 39 -13.61 5.19 -4.40
C LEU A 39 -14.55 4.38 -3.51
N ASN A 40 -14.03 3.79 -2.43
CA ASN A 40 -14.77 2.94 -1.49
C ASN A 40 -15.64 1.85 -2.15
N ASP A 41 -15.26 1.44 -3.36
CA ASP A 41 -15.91 0.38 -4.15
C ASP A 41 -14.83 -0.61 -4.60
N PRO A 42 -14.74 -1.79 -3.94
CA PRO A 42 -13.78 -2.82 -4.29
C PRO A 42 -13.91 -3.33 -5.73
N GLU A 43 -15.12 -3.32 -6.31
CA GLU A 43 -15.31 -3.77 -7.69
C GLU A 43 -14.74 -2.76 -8.67
N GLU A 44 -14.97 -1.47 -8.42
CA GLU A 44 -14.40 -0.38 -9.23
C GLU A 44 -12.87 -0.34 -9.15
N GLN A 45 -12.31 -0.53 -7.95
CA GLN A 45 -10.86 -0.64 -7.75
C GLN A 45 -10.25 -1.80 -8.55
N ILE A 46 -10.90 -2.97 -8.56
CA ILE A 46 -10.47 -4.12 -9.36
C ILE A 46 -10.64 -3.85 -10.85
N ARG A 47 -11.72 -3.17 -11.28
CA ARG A 47 -11.89 -2.75 -12.69
C ARG A 47 -10.73 -1.86 -13.13
N ILE A 48 -10.36 -0.85 -12.32
CA ILE A 48 -9.23 0.04 -12.61
C ILE A 48 -7.95 -0.75 -12.82
N ILE A 49 -7.60 -1.67 -11.90
CA ILE A 49 -6.40 -2.51 -12.04
C ILE A 49 -6.41 -3.30 -13.35
N ASN A 50 -7.56 -3.82 -13.76
CA ASN A 50 -7.68 -4.55 -15.02
C ASN A 50 -7.52 -3.66 -16.26
N THR A 51 -7.92 -2.39 -16.17
CA THR A 51 -7.79 -1.40 -17.26
C THR A 51 -6.42 -0.71 -17.34
N LEU A 52 -5.67 -0.67 -16.23
CA LEU A 52 -4.37 -0.02 -16.22
C LEU A 52 -3.34 -0.77 -17.09
N PRO A 53 -2.48 -0.05 -17.82
CA PRO A 53 -1.34 -0.64 -18.51
C PRO A 53 -0.41 -1.37 -17.52
N GLU A 54 0.17 -2.49 -17.96
CA GLU A 54 1.09 -3.29 -17.12
C GLU A 54 2.30 -2.47 -16.63
N GLU A 55 2.78 -1.52 -17.44
CA GLU A 55 3.85 -0.61 -17.04
C GLU A 55 3.44 0.25 -15.84
N LYS A 56 2.22 0.78 -15.84
CA LYS A 56 1.70 1.58 -14.73
C LYS A 56 1.52 0.75 -13.47
N LEU A 57 1.05 -0.49 -13.61
CA LEU A 57 0.96 -1.44 -12.49
C LEU A 57 2.34 -1.73 -11.89
N ARG A 58 3.38 -1.90 -12.72
CA ARG A 58 4.77 -2.06 -12.24
C ARG A 58 5.29 -0.83 -11.51
N GLU A 59 5.05 0.36 -12.04
CA GLU A 59 5.45 1.63 -11.42
C GLU A 59 4.82 1.78 -10.03
N LEU A 60 3.49 1.61 -9.94
CA LEU A 60 2.76 1.67 -8.67
C LEU A 60 3.29 0.64 -7.66
N ARG A 61 3.61 -0.58 -8.14
CA ARG A 61 4.18 -1.62 -7.28
C ARG A 61 5.56 -1.24 -6.75
N SER A 62 6.43 -0.64 -7.56
CA SER A 62 7.74 -0.16 -7.10
C SER A 62 7.59 0.92 -6.04
N LEU A 63 6.76 1.94 -6.32
CA LEU A 63 6.47 3.03 -5.40
C LEU A 63 5.93 2.52 -4.06
N HIS A 64 5.01 1.56 -4.09
CA HIS A 64 4.49 0.97 -2.86
C HIS A 64 5.58 0.24 -2.08
N ARG A 65 6.41 -0.59 -2.73
CA ARG A 65 7.50 -1.33 -2.06
C ARG A 65 8.51 -0.39 -1.40
N GLU A 66 8.90 0.68 -2.08
CA GLU A 66 9.80 1.70 -1.55
C GLU A 66 9.18 2.42 -0.35
N CYS A 67 7.91 2.83 -0.45
CA CYS A 67 7.17 3.44 0.66
C CYS A 67 7.11 2.51 1.88
N ILE A 68 6.79 1.23 1.70
CA ILE A 68 6.77 0.24 2.78
C ILE A 68 8.14 0.12 3.45
N ALA A 69 9.23 0.05 2.67
CA ALA A 69 10.58 -0.05 3.19
C ALA A 69 10.95 1.18 4.04
N LEU A 70 10.67 2.39 3.54
CA LEU A 70 10.90 3.64 4.24
C LEU A 70 10.11 3.70 5.56
N ARG A 71 8.80 3.38 5.52
CA ARG A 71 7.93 3.38 6.69
C ARG A 71 8.38 2.36 7.75
N ARG A 72 8.73 1.15 7.34
CA ARG A 72 9.28 0.12 8.24
C ARG A 72 10.55 0.59 8.94
N ASN A 73 11.45 1.25 8.22
CA ASN A 73 12.68 1.77 8.81
C ASN A 73 12.40 2.91 9.79
N GLN A 74 11.49 3.83 9.46
CA GLN A 74 11.05 4.89 10.37
C GLN A 74 10.45 4.33 11.66
N MET A 75 9.58 3.31 11.57
CA MET A 75 8.98 2.67 12.75
C MET A 75 10.04 1.99 13.63
N LYS A 76 11.06 1.35 13.03
CA LYS A 76 12.18 0.76 13.78
C LYS A 76 13.01 1.81 14.51
N LEU A 77 13.35 2.92 13.83
CA LEU A 77 14.09 4.03 14.43
C LEU A 77 13.30 4.67 15.58
N ASN A 78 12.01 4.94 15.38
CA ASN A 78 11.15 5.49 16.42
C ASN A 78 11.07 4.59 17.65
N LYS A 79 10.98 3.26 17.44
CA LYS A 79 10.99 2.27 18.53
C LYS A 79 12.33 2.20 19.28
N ALA A 80 13.45 2.31 18.56
CA ALA A 80 14.78 2.34 19.17
C ALA A 80 14.95 3.60 20.04
N ASN A 81 14.56 4.76 19.52
CA ASN A 81 14.63 6.03 20.24
C ASN A 81 13.70 6.08 21.46
N SER A 82 12.50 5.50 21.38
CA SER A 82 11.59 5.41 22.54
C SER A 82 12.14 4.52 23.65
N ASN A 83 12.86 3.45 23.29
CA ASN A 83 13.47 2.55 24.26
C ASN A 83 14.70 3.19 24.94
N GLU A 84 15.54 3.92 24.21
CA GLU A 84 16.67 4.67 24.80
C GLU A 84 16.23 5.76 25.77
N PHE A 85 15.10 6.42 25.51
CA PHE A 85 14.56 7.44 26.41
C PHE A 85 14.13 6.83 27.76
N PHE A 86 13.47 5.66 27.74
CA PHE A 86 13.05 4.95 28.96
C PHE A 86 14.23 4.41 29.79
N SER A 87 15.33 4.00 29.14
CA SER A 87 16.52 3.51 29.83
C SER A 87 17.37 4.61 30.49
N LYS A 88 17.16 5.89 30.14
CA LYS A 88 17.88 7.03 30.74
C LYS A 88 17.13 7.73 31.88
N THR A 89 15.88 7.35 32.11
CA THR A 89 15.01 7.94 33.15
C THR A 89 14.72 6.98 34.31
N SER A 90 15.42 5.84 34.40
CA SER A 90 15.32 4.87 35.50
C SER A 90 16.61 4.83 36.31
#